data_AF-A0A401SQM3-F1
#
_entry.id   AF-A0A401SQM3-F1
#
_cell.length_a   1.000
_cell.length_b   1.000
_cell.length_c   1.000
_cell.angle_alpha   90.00
_cell.angle_beta   90.00
_cell.angle_gamma   90.00
#
_symmetry.space_group_name_H-M   'P 1'
#
loop_
_entity.id
_entity.type
_entity.pdbx_description
1 polymer ?
#
loop_
_entity_poly.entity_id
_entity_poly.type
_entity_poly.pdbx_seq_one_letter_code
_entity_poly.pdbx_strand_id
1 'polypeptide(L)'
;MSAAMSFRDRRQVKRICFYCYLHLSLDCHIFTFINTETGISLLLLCNFVACLPKADADHNYNASKPENSAVLSEMLNIVGAIQKEVEERHKAGLFPPKDIPELRLYTPENVPNDCFETALMCFMQELNVLQFEFVLKSYELKDKNKMNRNAKTFSKFNGQKNCKICETFQEKNATHFLKAFQKHLQKRYKQR
;
A
#
# COMPACT_ATOMS: atom_id res chain seq x y z
N MET A 1 0.96 -28.80 31.25
CA MET A 1 2.10 -28.13 30.56
C MET A 1 1.58 -27.57 29.25
N SER A 2 1.30 -26.27 29.20
CA SER A 2 0.81 -25.58 27.99
C SER A 2 1.98 -25.22 27.09
N ALA A 3 1.99 -25.75 25.87
CA ALA A 3 2.87 -25.28 24.82
C ALA A 3 2.36 -23.93 24.29
N ALA A 4 3.12 -22.87 24.56
CA ALA A 4 2.89 -21.55 24.00
C ALA A 4 3.17 -21.59 22.49
N MET A 5 2.11 -21.75 21.69
CA MET A 5 2.19 -21.68 20.23
C MET A 5 2.51 -20.24 19.81
N SER A 6 3.66 -20.06 19.16
CA SER A 6 4.23 -18.77 18.76
C SER A 6 3.28 -17.94 17.89
N PHE A 7 3.22 -16.63 18.14
CA PHE A 7 2.38 -15.68 17.42
C PHE A 7 2.66 -15.62 15.90
N ARG A 8 3.83 -16.10 15.48
CA ARG A 8 4.24 -16.24 14.06
C ARG A 8 3.48 -17.36 13.35
N ASP A 9 3.24 -18.49 14.03
CA ASP A 9 2.52 -19.63 13.48
C ASP A 9 1.02 -19.35 13.34
N ARG A 10 0.40 -18.61 14.26
CA ARG A 10 -1.03 -18.24 14.12
C ARG A 10 -1.31 -17.35 12.90
N ARG A 11 -0.38 -16.46 12.52
CA ARG A 11 -0.51 -15.63 11.30
C ARG A 11 -0.29 -16.44 10.02
N GLN A 12 0.66 -17.38 10.02
CA GLN A 12 0.83 -18.30 8.89
C GLN A 12 -0.39 -19.21 8.73
N VAL A 13 -0.93 -19.79 9.81
CA VAL A 13 -2.11 -20.67 9.75
C VAL A 13 -3.34 -19.92 9.24
N LYS A 14 -3.58 -18.66 9.66
CA LYS A 14 -4.70 -17.85 9.13
C LYS A 14 -4.51 -17.45 7.67
N ARG A 15 -3.28 -17.14 7.23
CA ARG A 15 -2.96 -16.89 5.81
C ARG A 15 -3.09 -18.16 4.98
N ILE A 16 -2.60 -19.30 5.44
CA ILE A 16 -2.73 -20.60 4.76
C ILE A 16 -4.20 -21.00 4.66
N CYS A 17 -4.99 -20.81 5.72
CA CYS A 17 -6.42 -21.09 5.68
C CYS A 17 -7.15 -20.15 4.71
N PHE A 18 -6.76 -18.87 4.62
CA PHE A 18 -7.29 -17.92 3.63
C PHE A 18 -6.84 -18.26 2.20
N TYR A 19 -5.60 -18.68 1.99
CA TYR A 19 -5.11 -19.17 0.69
C TYR A 19 -5.84 -20.44 0.28
N CYS A 20 -6.07 -21.41 1.18
CA CYS A 20 -6.84 -22.60 0.88
C CYS A 20 -8.31 -22.28 0.60
N TYR A 21 -8.93 -21.36 1.36
CA TYR A 21 -10.33 -20.96 1.12
C TYR A 21 -10.50 -20.15 -0.17
N LEU A 22 -9.56 -19.25 -0.47
CA LEU A 22 -9.51 -18.58 -1.78
C LEU A 22 -9.21 -19.58 -2.88
N HIS A 23 -8.28 -20.52 -2.71
CA HIS A 23 -7.93 -21.49 -3.74
C HIS A 23 -9.09 -22.46 -4.00
N LEU A 24 -9.81 -22.93 -2.98
CA LEU A 24 -11.02 -23.75 -3.14
C LEU A 24 -12.20 -22.94 -3.73
N SER A 25 -12.37 -21.69 -3.31
CA SER A 25 -13.44 -20.81 -3.83
C SER A 25 -13.17 -20.30 -5.24
N LEU A 26 -11.90 -20.00 -5.57
CA LEU A 26 -11.46 -19.70 -6.92
C LEU A 26 -11.56 -20.97 -7.76
N ASP A 27 -11.02 -22.11 -7.33
CA ASP A 27 -11.03 -23.32 -8.15
C ASP A 27 -12.47 -23.76 -8.48
N CYS A 28 -13.37 -23.91 -7.50
CA CYS A 28 -14.72 -24.39 -7.81
C CYS A 28 -15.55 -23.41 -8.66
N HIS A 29 -15.52 -22.11 -8.36
CA HIS A 29 -16.36 -21.14 -9.08
C HIS A 29 -15.71 -20.63 -10.36
N ILE A 30 -14.39 -20.45 -10.38
CA ILE A 30 -13.67 -20.02 -11.58
C ILE A 30 -13.52 -21.17 -12.56
N PHE A 31 -13.25 -22.43 -12.17
CA PHE A 31 -13.25 -23.51 -13.18
C PHE A 31 -14.64 -23.72 -13.78
N THR A 32 -15.71 -23.67 -12.97
CA THR A 32 -17.08 -23.80 -13.50
C THR A 32 -17.43 -22.63 -14.43
N PHE A 33 -16.99 -21.42 -14.10
CA PHE A 33 -17.20 -20.23 -14.92
C PHE A 33 -16.35 -20.26 -16.21
N ILE A 34 -15.05 -20.57 -16.11
CA ILE A 34 -14.12 -20.75 -17.24
C ILE A 34 -14.54 -21.93 -18.12
N ASN A 35 -15.27 -22.93 -17.63
CA ASN A 35 -15.74 -24.04 -18.46
C ASN A 35 -16.95 -23.67 -19.35
N THR A 36 -17.41 -22.41 -19.30
CA THR A 36 -18.42 -21.88 -20.21
C THR A 36 -17.76 -20.99 -21.27
N GLU A 37 -18.24 -21.06 -22.51
CA GLU A 37 -17.75 -20.22 -23.62
C GLU A 37 -17.77 -18.72 -23.26
N THR A 38 -18.78 -18.30 -22.49
CA THR A 38 -18.92 -16.93 -21.97
C THR A 38 -17.85 -16.58 -20.94
N GLY A 39 -17.50 -17.50 -20.03
CA GLY A 39 -16.48 -17.25 -19.01
C GLY A 39 -15.07 -17.23 -19.56
N ILE A 40 -14.74 -18.10 -20.54
CA ILE A 40 -13.48 -18.00 -21.31
C ILE A 40 -13.42 -16.65 -22.02
N SER A 41 -14.51 -16.25 -22.69
CA SER A 41 -14.58 -14.98 -23.41
C SER A 41 -14.36 -13.78 -22.48
N LEU A 42 -14.98 -13.77 -21.29
CA LEU A 42 -14.78 -12.70 -20.29
C LEU A 42 -13.35 -12.70 -19.74
N LEU A 43 -12.76 -13.86 -19.49
CA LEU A 43 -11.40 -13.96 -18.99
C LEU A 43 -10.38 -13.53 -20.04
N LEU A 44 -10.57 -13.91 -21.29
CA LEU A 44 -9.79 -13.42 -22.43
C LEU A 44 -9.97 -11.90 -22.58
N LEU A 45 -11.20 -11.37 -22.54
CA LEU A 45 -11.45 -9.93 -22.60
C LEU A 45 -10.77 -9.17 -21.44
N CYS A 46 -10.83 -9.69 -20.21
CA CYS A 46 -10.11 -9.10 -19.08
C CYS A 46 -8.59 -9.14 -19.26
N ASN A 47 -8.04 -10.23 -19.83
CA ASN A 47 -6.62 -10.32 -20.17
C ASN A 47 -6.25 -9.41 -21.34
N PHE A 48 -7.12 -9.24 -22.34
CA PHE A 48 -6.93 -8.25 -23.40
C PHE A 48 -6.97 -6.84 -22.82
N VAL A 49 -7.84 -6.50 -21.87
CA VAL A 49 -7.80 -5.19 -21.18
C VAL A 49 -6.54 -5.01 -20.33
N ALA A 50 -6.00 -6.09 -19.75
CA ALA A 50 -4.76 -6.05 -18.96
C ALA A 50 -3.47 -6.04 -19.81
N CYS A 51 -3.52 -6.60 -21.02
CA CYS A 51 -2.41 -6.72 -21.97
C CYS A 51 -2.48 -5.72 -23.14
N LEU A 52 -3.59 -4.99 -23.30
CA LEU A 52 -3.60 -3.78 -24.09
C LEU A 52 -2.56 -2.87 -23.46
N PRO A 53 -1.51 -2.43 -24.20
CA PRO A 53 -0.78 -1.26 -23.75
C PRO A 53 -1.86 -0.22 -23.52
N LYS A 54 -1.97 0.25 -22.29
CA LYS A 54 -2.86 1.35 -21.97
C LYS A 54 -2.51 2.39 -23.02
N ALA A 55 -3.43 2.65 -23.95
CA ALA A 55 -3.26 3.72 -24.88
C ALA A 55 -3.14 4.92 -23.96
N ASP A 56 -1.90 5.32 -23.69
CA ASP A 56 -1.61 6.67 -23.29
C ASP A 56 -2.26 7.44 -24.42
N ALA A 57 -3.47 7.92 -24.18
CA ALA A 57 -3.93 9.07 -24.89
C ALA A 57 -2.76 10.03 -24.71
N ASP A 58 -2.02 10.22 -25.80
CA ASP A 58 -1.02 11.27 -25.91
C ASP A 58 -1.82 12.56 -25.84
N HIS A 59 -2.28 12.86 -24.62
CA HIS A 59 -2.63 14.18 -24.22
C HIS A 59 -1.29 14.88 -24.14
N ASN A 60 -0.83 15.28 -25.32
CA ASN A 60 0.03 16.40 -25.56
C ASN A 60 -0.70 17.66 -25.07
N TYR A 61 -0.94 17.70 -23.78
CA TYR A 61 -1.09 18.92 -23.04
C TYR A 61 0.33 19.19 -22.56
N ASN A 62 0.83 20.37 -22.90
CA ASN A 62 1.89 21.03 -22.16
C ASN A 62 1.42 21.32 -20.73
N ALA A 63 0.99 20.30 -19.98
CA ALA A 63 0.79 20.34 -18.56
C ALA A 63 2.19 20.33 -17.97
N SER A 64 2.66 21.51 -17.58
CA SER A 64 3.85 21.70 -16.77
C SER A 64 3.94 20.57 -15.75
N LYS A 65 4.99 19.74 -15.86
CA LYS A 65 5.25 18.65 -14.93
C LYS A 65 5.19 19.25 -13.52
N PRO A 66 4.28 18.81 -12.65
CA PRO A 66 4.09 19.45 -11.37
C PRO A 66 5.41 19.43 -10.61
N GLU A 67 5.76 20.57 -10.05
CA GLU A 67 7.01 20.72 -9.34
C GLU A 67 7.05 19.69 -8.20
N ASN A 68 8.11 18.86 -8.10
CA ASN A 68 8.14 17.78 -7.09
C ASN A 68 7.92 18.30 -5.66
N SER A 69 8.23 19.56 -5.37
CA SER A 69 7.95 20.23 -4.10
C SER A 69 6.45 20.32 -3.81
N ALA A 70 5.63 20.74 -4.79
CA ALA A 70 4.18 20.79 -4.67
C ALA A 70 3.59 19.38 -4.47
N VAL A 71 4.09 18.39 -5.21
CA VAL A 71 3.68 16.98 -5.09
C VAL A 71 4.00 16.44 -3.69
N LEU A 72 5.22 16.66 -3.19
CA LEU A 72 5.63 16.21 -1.85
C LEU A 72 4.87 16.92 -0.74
N SER A 73 4.62 18.23 -0.87
CA SER A 73 3.81 19.01 0.08
C SER A 73 2.40 18.45 0.19
N GLU A 74 1.80 18.11 -0.95
CA GLU A 74 0.48 17.52 -0.99
C GLU A 74 0.42 16.12 -0.35
N MET A 75 1.42 15.27 -0.64
CA MET A 75 1.55 13.96 0.03
C MET A 75 1.74 14.11 1.54
N LEU A 76 2.53 15.10 1.98
CA LEU A 76 2.72 15.40 3.40
C LEU A 76 1.41 15.81 4.08
N ASN A 77 0.60 16.65 3.43
CA ASN A 77 -0.70 17.06 3.96
C ASN A 77 -1.65 15.87 4.14
N ILE A 78 -1.70 14.95 3.16
CA ILE A 78 -2.52 13.73 3.24
C ILE A 78 -2.03 12.85 4.40
N VAL A 79 -0.74 12.53 4.45
CA VAL A 79 -0.17 11.68 5.53
C VAL A 79 -0.36 12.35 6.90
N GLY A 80 -0.27 13.68 6.97
CA GLY A 80 -0.56 14.46 8.19
C GLY A 80 -2.00 14.35 8.67
N ALA A 81 -2.98 14.41 7.76
CA ALA A 81 -4.38 14.21 8.10
C ALA A 81 -4.63 12.80 8.64
N ILE A 82 -4.02 11.78 8.03
CA ILE A 82 -4.11 10.38 8.48
C ILE A 82 -3.50 10.20 9.86
N GLN A 83 -2.31 10.76 10.08
CA GLN A 83 -1.66 10.70 11.38
C GLN A 83 -2.50 11.33 12.48
N LYS A 84 -3.09 12.51 12.21
CA LYS A 84 -3.98 13.18 13.16
C LYS A 84 -5.18 12.32 13.51
N GLU A 85 -5.85 11.72 12.51
CA GLU A 85 -7.00 10.83 12.74
C GLU A 85 -6.59 9.60 13.58
N VAL A 86 -5.48 8.95 13.26
CA VAL A 86 -4.99 7.78 14.01
C VAL A 86 -4.66 8.16 15.46
N GLU A 87 -4.02 9.30 15.69
CA GLU A 87 -3.70 9.79 17.03
C GLU A 87 -4.97 10.14 17.84
N GLU A 88 -5.98 10.74 17.22
CA GLU A 88 -7.27 11.05 17.85
C GLU A 88 -8.03 9.76 18.23
N ARG A 89 -8.09 8.78 17.31
CA ARG A 89 -8.71 7.48 17.59
C ARG A 89 -7.96 6.72 18.69
N HIS A 90 -6.63 6.81 18.73
CA HIS A 90 -5.83 6.18 19.79
C HIS A 90 -6.11 6.83 21.15
N LYS A 91 -6.17 8.17 21.23
CA LYS A 91 -6.54 8.89 22.46
C LYS A 91 -7.95 8.54 22.95
N ALA A 92 -8.87 8.30 22.03
CA ALA A 92 -10.24 7.87 22.34
C ALA A 92 -10.36 6.38 22.69
N GLY A 93 -9.26 5.59 22.65
CA GLY A 93 -9.30 4.14 22.88
C GLY A 93 -10.01 3.36 21.76
N LEU A 94 -10.12 3.96 20.57
CA LEU A 94 -10.75 3.40 19.37
C LEU A 94 -9.70 2.85 18.38
N PHE A 95 -8.42 2.88 18.72
CA PHE A 95 -7.33 2.40 17.88
C PHE A 95 -6.17 1.80 18.70
N PRO A 96 -5.78 0.54 18.44
CA PRO A 96 -6.55 -0.46 17.69
C PRO A 96 -7.86 -0.81 18.44
N PRO A 97 -8.93 -1.27 17.75
CA PRO A 97 -10.13 -1.79 18.39
C PRO A 97 -9.78 -2.90 19.39
N LYS A 98 -10.49 -2.98 20.52
CA LYS A 98 -10.16 -3.85 21.67
C LYS A 98 -10.00 -5.34 21.31
N ASP A 99 -10.69 -5.80 20.27
CA ASP A 99 -10.68 -7.21 19.83
C ASP A 99 -9.72 -7.48 18.68
N ILE A 100 -9.02 -6.46 18.18
CA ILE A 100 -8.11 -6.56 17.05
C ILE A 100 -6.67 -6.40 17.55
N PRO A 101 -5.77 -7.36 17.25
CA PRO A 101 -4.37 -7.20 17.60
C PRO A 101 -3.79 -5.95 16.93
N GLU A 102 -2.86 -5.27 17.61
CA GLU A 102 -2.21 -4.07 17.10
C GLU A 102 -1.62 -4.34 15.70
N LEU A 103 -2.09 -3.57 14.71
CA LEU A 103 -1.58 -3.66 13.34
C LEU A 103 -0.12 -3.22 13.34
N ARG A 104 0.74 -4.05 12.75
CA ARG A 104 2.14 -3.74 12.54
C ARG A 104 2.43 -3.67 11.04
N LEU A 105 3.13 -2.62 10.64
CA LEU A 105 3.38 -2.23 9.26
C LEU A 105 4.89 -2.17 9.00
N TYR A 106 5.32 -2.70 7.85
CA TYR A 106 6.72 -2.58 7.43
C TYR A 106 7.09 -1.10 7.33
N THR A 107 8.11 -0.67 8.08
CA THR A 107 8.45 0.75 8.22
C THR A 107 9.86 1.02 7.69
N PRO A 108 10.00 1.58 6.48
CA PRO A 108 11.29 1.98 5.92
C PRO A 108 11.96 3.10 6.73
N GLU A 109 12.87 2.73 7.61
CA GLU A 109 13.73 3.66 8.36
C GLU A 109 15.17 3.62 7.86
N ASN A 110 15.89 4.73 8.02
CA ASN A 110 17.30 4.86 7.64
C ASN A 110 17.58 4.50 6.18
N VAL A 111 16.64 4.85 5.30
CA VAL A 111 16.71 4.56 3.86
C VAL A 111 17.75 5.47 3.18
N PRO A 112 18.69 4.90 2.41
CA PRO A 112 19.59 5.65 1.53
C PRO A 112 18.84 6.56 0.54
N ASN A 113 19.47 7.65 0.09
CA ASN A 113 18.78 8.63 -0.78
C ASN A 113 18.43 8.07 -2.16
N ASP A 114 19.29 7.20 -2.69
CA ASP A 114 19.04 6.46 -3.92
C ASP A 114 17.81 5.58 -3.75
N CYS A 115 17.60 4.91 -2.61
CA CYS A 115 16.42 4.06 -2.39
C CYS A 115 15.11 4.80 -2.06
N PHE A 116 14.99 6.10 -2.38
CA PHE A 116 13.80 6.90 -2.05
C PHE A 116 12.53 6.30 -2.67
N GLU A 117 12.58 5.98 -3.96
CA GLU A 117 11.46 5.46 -4.73
C GLU A 117 11.02 4.08 -4.21
N THR A 118 11.96 3.18 -3.92
CA THR A 118 11.66 1.85 -3.37
C THR A 118 10.97 1.95 -2.01
N ALA A 119 11.49 2.79 -1.12
CA ALA A 119 10.87 3.00 0.18
C ALA A 119 9.51 3.69 0.08
N LEU A 120 9.34 4.64 -0.86
CA LEU A 120 8.06 5.29 -1.10
C LEU A 120 7.00 4.27 -1.52
N MET A 121 7.36 3.32 -2.40
CA MET A 121 6.45 2.24 -2.80
C MET A 121 6.07 1.33 -1.63
N CYS A 122 7.01 1.00 -0.75
CA CYS A 122 6.72 0.24 0.48
C CYS A 122 5.75 1.01 1.39
N PHE A 123 5.98 2.31 1.63
CA PHE A 123 5.03 3.15 2.38
C PHE A 123 3.63 3.17 1.73
N MET A 124 3.54 3.24 0.40
CA MET A 124 2.26 3.22 -0.30
C MET A 124 1.53 1.87 -0.14
N GLN A 125 2.24 0.76 -0.18
CA GLN A 125 1.67 -0.58 0.03
C GLN A 125 1.13 -0.73 1.46
N GLU A 126 1.93 -0.39 2.46
CA GLU A 126 1.55 -0.50 3.87
C GLU A 126 0.47 0.50 4.28
N LEU A 127 0.42 1.68 3.65
CA LEU A 127 -0.69 2.63 3.85
C LEU A 127 -2.03 2.06 3.35
N ASN A 128 -2.02 1.26 2.27
CA ASN A 128 -3.24 0.58 1.82
C ASN A 128 -3.70 -0.50 2.80
N VAL A 129 -2.76 -1.20 3.46
CA VAL A 129 -3.08 -2.14 4.55
C VAL A 129 -3.74 -1.40 5.70
N LEU A 130 -3.15 -0.28 6.14
CA LEU A 130 -3.73 0.55 7.21
C LEU A 130 -5.15 1.02 6.89
N GLN A 131 -5.38 1.47 5.65
CA GLN A 131 -6.72 1.89 5.21
C GLN A 131 -7.73 0.74 5.21
N PHE A 132 -7.31 -0.43 4.74
CA PHE A 132 -8.18 -1.60 4.63
C PHE A 132 -8.62 -2.09 6.02
N GLU A 133 -7.69 -2.15 6.98
CA GLU A 133 -7.97 -2.68 8.32
C GLU A 133 -8.81 -1.74 9.18
N PHE A 134 -8.68 -0.41 9.02
CA PHE A 134 -9.29 0.55 9.96
C PHE A 134 -10.25 1.56 9.35
N VAL A 135 -10.44 1.57 8.03
CA VAL A 135 -11.34 2.48 7.31
C VAL A 135 -11.13 3.94 7.77
N LEU A 136 -10.04 4.56 7.32
CA LEU A 136 -9.70 5.94 7.68
C LEU A 136 -10.50 6.90 6.78
N LYS A 137 -11.14 7.90 7.40
CA LYS A 137 -11.94 8.91 6.67
C LYS A 137 -11.04 9.94 5.99
N SER A 138 -9.88 10.22 6.57
CA SER A 138 -8.85 11.09 6.00
C SER A 138 -8.14 10.49 4.77
N TYR A 139 -8.44 9.23 4.42
CA TYR A 139 -7.85 8.56 3.26
C TYR A 139 -8.93 7.85 2.42
N GLU A 140 -9.98 8.62 2.11
CA GLU A 140 -11.03 8.22 1.18
C GLU A 140 -10.53 8.09 -0.27
N LEU A 141 -11.41 7.60 -1.15
CA LEU A 141 -11.08 7.30 -2.56
C LEU A 141 -10.41 8.48 -3.27
N LYS A 142 -10.85 9.71 -3.01
CA LYS A 142 -10.26 10.93 -3.60
C LYS A 142 -8.80 11.12 -3.21
N ASP A 143 -8.50 11.06 -1.92
CA ASP A 143 -7.14 11.27 -1.40
C ASP A 143 -6.24 10.06 -1.69
N LYS A 144 -6.78 8.85 -1.68
CA LYS A 144 -6.10 7.65 -2.18
C LYS A 144 -5.71 7.79 -3.65
N ASN A 145 -6.62 8.24 -4.51
CA ASN A 145 -6.35 8.44 -5.94
C ASN A 145 -5.29 9.53 -6.16
N LYS A 146 -5.35 10.62 -5.39
CA LYS A 146 -4.36 11.70 -5.43
C LYS A 146 -2.98 11.19 -4.97
N MET A 147 -2.92 10.46 -3.85
CA MET A 147 -1.69 9.88 -3.32
C MET A 147 -1.05 8.91 -4.32
N ASN A 148 -1.86 8.04 -4.94
CA ASN A 148 -1.40 7.13 -5.99
C ASN A 148 -0.88 7.87 -7.23
N ARG A 149 -1.56 8.94 -7.67
CA ARG A 149 -1.09 9.79 -8.77
C ARG A 149 0.24 10.45 -8.43
N ASN A 150 0.37 10.98 -7.23
CA ASN A 150 1.57 11.67 -6.77
C ASN A 150 2.76 10.72 -6.60
N ALA A 151 2.54 9.51 -6.09
CA ALA A 151 3.58 8.48 -6.00
C ALA A 151 4.13 8.09 -7.38
N LYS A 152 3.28 8.02 -8.41
CA LYS A 152 3.69 7.74 -9.80
C LYS A 152 4.61 8.80 -10.40
N THR A 153 4.56 10.05 -9.92
CA THR A 153 5.52 11.09 -10.33
C THR A 153 6.97 10.69 -10.00
N PHE A 154 7.15 9.85 -8.99
CA PHE A 154 8.46 9.35 -8.56
C PHE A 154 8.79 7.95 -9.09
N SER A 155 7.83 7.21 -9.67
CA SER A 155 8.08 5.87 -10.19
C SER A 155 8.91 5.92 -11.48
N LYS A 156 10.22 6.12 -11.36
CA LYS A 156 11.16 5.81 -12.42
C LYS A 156 11.50 4.34 -12.32
N PHE A 157 11.14 3.57 -13.35
CA PHE A 157 11.46 2.15 -13.49
C PHE A 157 12.97 1.97 -13.74
N ASN A 158 13.79 2.22 -12.73
CA ASN A 158 15.19 1.80 -12.74
C ASN A 158 15.38 0.91 -11.52
N GLY A 159 15.45 -0.41 -11.74
CA GLY A 159 15.74 -1.39 -10.72
C GLY A 159 17.06 -1.07 -10.01
N GLN A 160 16.96 -0.42 -8.85
CA GLN A 160 18.11 -0.16 -8.02
C GLN A 160 18.55 -1.47 -7.39
N LYS A 161 19.71 -1.96 -7.83
CA LYS A 161 20.21 -3.30 -7.54
C LYS A 161 20.47 -3.58 -6.04
N ASN A 162 20.45 -2.56 -5.17
CA ASN A 162 20.87 -2.66 -3.77
C ASN A 162 19.84 -2.14 -2.75
N CYS A 163 18.59 -1.86 -3.14
CA CYS A 163 17.58 -1.40 -2.18
C CYS A 163 16.90 -2.57 -1.47
N LYS A 164 16.66 -2.40 -0.17
CA LYS A 164 15.89 -3.37 0.63
C LYS A 164 14.46 -3.50 0.10
N ILE A 165 13.95 -4.74 0.03
CA ILE A 165 12.54 -5.01 -0.23
C ILE A 165 11.68 -4.72 1.01
N CYS A 166 10.39 -4.46 0.82
CA CYS A 166 9.50 -3.95 1.87
C CYS A 166 9.47 -4.86 3.11
N GLU A 167 9.37 -6.16 2.90
CA GLU A 167 9.22 -7.18 3.94
C GLU A 167 10.49 -7.39 4.80
N THR A 168 11.61 -6.77 4.42
CA THR A 168 12.85 -6.81 5.22
C THR A 168 12.96 -5.68 6.22
N PHE A 169 12.07 -4.68 6.15
CA PHE A 169 12.00 -3.62 7.14
C PHE A 169 11.33 -4.10 8.43
N GLN A 170 11.59 -3.41 9.53
CA GLN A 170 10.97 -3.75 10.81
C GLN A 170 9.49 -3.38 10.80
N GLU A 171 8.63 -4.28 11.29
CA GLU A 171 7.22 -3.99 11.52
C GLU A 171 7.04 -3.06 12.75
N LYS A 172 6.37 -1.92 12.59
CA LYS A 172 6.07 -0.95 13.66
C LYS A 172 4.57 -0.64 13.70
N ASN A 173 4.10 -0.01 14.78
CA ASN A 173 2.70 0.40 14.86
C ASN A 173 2.38 1.57 13.90
N ALA A 174 1.09 1.80 13.68
CA ALA A 174 0.60 2.81 12.73
C ALA A 174 1.14 4.22 13.02
N THR A 175 1.18 4.64 14.28
CA THR A 175 1.71 5.97 14.66
C THR A 175 3.17 6.12 14.27
N HIS A 176 3.99 5.10 14.54
CA HIS A 176 5.40 5.12 14.20
C HIS A 176 5.62 5.05 12.68
N PHE A 177 4.85 4.21 12.00
CA PHE A 177 4.84 4.10 10.54
C PHE A 177 4.55 5.45 9.85
N LEU A 178 3.49 6.15 10.27
CA LEU A 178 3.10 7.44 9.68
C LEU A 178 4.14 8.54 9.92
N LYS A 179 4.74 8.57 11.12
CA LYS A 179 5.87 9.49 11.42
C LYS A 179 7.07 9.21 10.53
N ALA A 180 7.43 7.94 10.33
CA ALA A 180 8.51 7.56 9.43
C ALA A 180 8.20 7.95 7.98
N PHE A 181 6.95 7.80 7.54
CA PHE A 181 6.52 8.20 6.20
C PHE A 181 6.66 9.71 5.99
N GLN A 182 6.19 10.54 6.94
CA GLN A 182 6.39 11.99 6.86
C GLN A 182 7.87 12.36 6.79
N LYS A 183 8.71 11.74 7.63
CA LYS A 183 10.16 11.97 7.62
C LYS A 183 10.79 11.63 6.26
N HIS A 184 10.34 10.54 5.63
CA HIS A 184 10.80 10.14 4.29
C HIS A 184 10.47 11.19 3.23
N LEU A 185 9.22 11.67 3.20
CA LEU A 185 8.78 12.71 2.29
C LEU A 185 9.51 14.05 2.54
N GLN A 186 9.68 14.44 3.80
CA GLN A 186 10.41 15.65 4.20
C GLN A 186 11.88 15.61 3.79
N LYS A 187 12.54 14.44 3.91
CA LYS A 187 13.94 14.26 3.50
C LYS A 187 14.11 14.61 2.03
N ARG A 188 13.20 14.14 1.17
CA ARG A 188 13.22 14.43 -0.27
C ARG A 188 12.85 15.87 -0.59
N TYR A 189 11.96 16.48 0.20
CA TYR A 189 11.55 17.88 0.07
C TYR A 189 12.72 18.85 0.36
N LYS A 190 13.52 18.57 1.40
CA LYS A 190 14.66 19.41 1.84
C LYS A 190 15.95 19.25 1.03
N GLN A 191 16.07 18.22 0.19
CA GLN A 191 17.25 17.97 -0.65
C GLN A 191 17.21 18.75 -1.97
N ARG A 192 16.59 19.92 -1.97
CA ARG A 192 16.54 20.88 -3.07
C ARG A 192 17.17 22.18 -2.65
#